data_AF-A0A532TSG7-F1
#
_entry.id   AF-A0A532TSG7-F1
#
_cell.length_a   1.000
_cell.length_b   1.000
_cell.length_c   1.000
_cell.angle_alpha   90.00
_cell.angle_beta   90.00
_cell.angle_gamma   90.00
#
_symmetry.space_group_name_H-M   'P 1'
#
loop_
_entity.id
_entity.type
_entity.pdbx_description
1 polymer ?
#
loop_
_entity_poly.entity_id
_entity_poly.type
_entity_poly.pdbx_seq_one_letter_code
_entity_poly.pdbx_strand_id
1 'polypeptide(L)'
;MAKQRRERKREHFYRMAKRTGYRSRAAYKVKQLNERYNLLRRGDVVVDLGAAPGGWLQVAREEVGEEGFVLGVDLQEITKLPYENVKTI
;
A
#
# COMPACT_ATOMS: atom_id res chain seq x y z
N MET A 1 28.39 2.65 9.45
CA MET A 1 27.46 3.81 9.55
C MET A 1 26.15 3.67 8.74
N ALA A 2 26.18 3.37 7.44
CA ALA A 2 24.96 3.35 6.59
C ALA A 2 23.96 2.22 6.91
N LYS A 3 24.44 1.01 7.27
CA LYS A 3 23.60 -0.15 7.62
C LYS A 3 22.69 0.14 8.82
N GLN A 4 23.27 0.63 9.93
CA GLN A 4 22.51 1.02 11.13
C GLN A 4 21.48 2.12 10.85
N ARG A 5 21.79 3.10 9.98
CA ARG A 5 20.81 4.12 9.57
C ARG A 5 19.63 3.52 8.80
N ARG A 6 19.88 2.56 7.90
CA ARG A 6 18.81 1.86 7.15
C ARG A 6 17.92 1.00 8.06
N GLU A 7 18.51 0.30 9.03
CA GLU A 7 17.79 -0.51 10.02
C GLU A 7 16.87 0.36 10.89
N ARG A 8 17.40 1.46 11.46
CA ARG A 8 16.59 2.41 12.23
C ARG A 8 15.43 2.99 11.41
N LYS A 9 15.68 3.34 10.14
CA LYS A 9 14.63 3.83 9.23
C LYS A 9 13.57 2.74 9.00
N ARG A 10 13.98 1.49 8.75
CA ARG A 10 13.06 0.36 8.58
C ARG A 10 12.19 0.15 9.81
N GLU A 11 12.77 0.22 11.00
CA GLU A 11 12.04 0.06 12.27
C GLU A 11 11.03 1.19 12.51
N HIS A 12 11.42 2.44 12.20
CA HIS A 12 10.52 3.59 12.29
C HIS A 12 9.25 3.39 11.43
N PHE A 13 9.40 3.06 10.13
CA PHE A 13 8.25 2.84 9.25
C PHE A 13 7.44 1.60 9.62
N TYR A 14 8.07 0.57 10.20
CA TYR A 14 7.35 -0.58 10.71
C TYR A 14 6.44 -0.19 11.89
N ARG A 15 6.97 0.54 12.87
CA ARG A 15 6.17 1.05 14.00
C ARG A 15 5.06 1.99 13.53
N MET A 16 5.35 2.84 12.55
CA MET A 16 4.38 3.78 12.00
C MET A 16 3.25 3.05 11.25
N ALA A 17 3.56 2.03 10.45
CA ALA A 17 2.56 1.21 9.76
C ALA A 17 1.62 0.53 10.76
N LYS A 18 2.19 -0.05 11.82
CA LYS A 18 1.39 -0.69 12.88
C LYS A 18 0.45 0.31 13.58
N ARG A 19 0.91 1.54 13.84
CA ARG A 19 0.09 2.60 14.48
C ARG A 19 -1.04 3.12 13.58
N THR A 20 -0.82 3.16 12.28
CA THR A 20 -1.78 3.70 11.29
C THR A 20 -2.67 2.64 10.67
N GLY A 21 -2.46 1.35 10.98
CA GLY A 21 -3.25 0.25 10.44
C GLY A 21 -2.81 -0.23 9.06
N TYR A 22 -1.66 0.22 8.55
CA TYR A 22 -1.10 -0.35 7.32
C TYR A 22 -0.54 -1.75 7.56
N ARG A 23 -0.88 -2.68 6.68
CA ARG A 23 -0.44 -4.08 6.71
C ARG A 23 1.04 -4.25 6.45
N SER A 24 1.69 -3.27 5.83
CA SER A 24 3.12 -3.28 5.64
C SER A 24 3.72 -1.88 5.63
N ARG A 25 4.99 -1.79 6.03
CA ARG A 25 5.79 -0.56 5.89
C ARG A 25 5.99 -0.13 4.43
N ALA A 26 5.68 -0.99 3.45
CA ALA A 26 5.83 -0.67 2.04
C ALA A 26 4.76 0.31 1.56
N ALA A 27 3.62 0.43 2.27
CA ALA A 27 2.58 1.44 2.05
C ALA A 27 3.18 2.85 1.91
N TYR A 28 4.08 3.23 2.84
CA TYR A 28 4.73 4.55 2.82
C TYR A 28 5.58 4.80 1.58
N LYS A 29 6.08 3.76 0.90
CA LYS A 29 6.81 3.95 -0.36
C LYS A 29 5.86 4.45 -1.44
N VAL A 30 4.69 3.83 -1.59
CA VAL A 30 3.67 4.27 -2.57
C VAL A 30 3.17 5.64 -2.21
N LYS A 31 2.85 5.88 -0.93
CA LYS A 31 2.34 7.18 -0.48
C LYS A 31 3.31 8.31 -0.82
N GLN A 32 4.60 8.13 -0.51
CA GLN A 32 5.65 9.10 -0.85
C GLN A 32 5.86 9.26 -2.36
N LEU A 33 5.72 8.18 -3.14
CA LEU A 33 5.78 8.26 -4.59
C LEU A 33 4.58 9.01 -5.16
N ASN A 34 3.38 8.78 -4.63
CA ASN A 34 2.18 9.47 -5.07
C ASN A 34 2.23 10.95 -4.73
N GLU A 35 2.63 11.31 -3.50
CA GLU A 35 2.83 12.70 -3.09
C GLU A 35 3.81 13.45 -4.01
N ARG A 36 4.85 12.76 -4.51
CA ARG A 36 5.87 13.37 -5.35
C ARG A 36 5.51 13.44 -6.83
N TYR A 37 4.81 12.44 -7.35
CA TYR A 37 4.63 12.25 -8.79
C TYR A 37 3.17 12.20 -9.24
N ASN A 38 2.22 12.23 -8.31
CA ASN A 38 0.78 12.15 -8.58
C ASN A 38 0.42 10.98 -9.52
N LEU A 39 0.93 9.79 -9.15
CA LEU A 39 0.82 8.54 -9.91
C LEU A 39 -0.62 8.00 -9.97
N LEU A 40 -1.37 8.17 -8.88
CA LEU A 40 -2.73 7.68 -8.67
C LEU A 40 -3.64 8.86 -8.41
N ARG A 41 -4.80 8.85 -9.04
CA ARG A 41 -5.83 9.89 -8.95
C ARG A 41 -7.18 9.28 -8.58
N ARG A 42 -8.08 10.11 -8.08
CA ARG A 42 -9.46 9.70 -7.80
C ARG A 42 -10.12 9.13 -9.05
N GLY A 43 -10.80 8.01 -8.89
CA GLY A 43 -11.48 7.29 -9.97
C GLY A 43 -10.59 6.34 -10.78
N ASP A 44 -9.27 6.28 -10.53
CA ASP A 44 -8.40 5.38 -11.27
C ASP A 44 -8.72 3.91 -11.01
N VAL A 45 -8.40 3.08 -12.03
CA VAL A 45 -8.40 1.62 -11.93
C VAL A 45 -6.96 1.15 -11.81
N VAL A 46 -6.62 0.50 -10.69
CA VAL A 46 -5.25 0.13 -10.34
C VAL A 46 -5.12 -1.38 -10.23
N VAL A 47 -4.03 -1.92 -10.79
CA VAL A 47 -3.62 -3.30 -10.60
C VAL A 47 -2.28 -3.33 -9.86
N ASP A 48 -2.23 -4.05 -8.75
CA ASP A 48 -1.03 -4.26 -7.93
C ASP A 48 -0.60 -5.72 -8.03
N LEU A 49 0.60 -5.96 -8.57
CA LEU A 49 1.15 -7.30 -8.82
C LEU A 49 2.19 -7.64 -7.75
N GLY A 50 2.06 -8.81 -7.13
CA GLY A 50 2.84 -9.14 -5.94
C GLY A 50 2.33 -8.40 -4.71
N ALA A 51 1.00 -8.30 -4.59
CA ALA A 51 0.33 -7.40 -3.66
C ALA A 51 0.36 -7.88 -2.19
N ALA A 52 0.68 -9.14 -1.89
CA ALA A 52 0.68 -9.64 -0.51
C ALA A 52 1.71 -8.89 0.36
N PRO A 53 1.35 -8.41 1.57
CA PRO A 53 0.12 -8.68 2.34
C PRO A 53 -1.02 -7.64 2.13
N GLY A 54 -0.90 -6.73 1.17
CA GLY A 54 -1.93 -5.74 0.80
C GLY A 54 -1.65 -4.31 1.27
N GLY A 55 -0.41 -3.99 1.67
CA GLY A 55 -0.06 -2.63 2.11
C GLY A 55 -0.12 -1.58 0.99
N TRP A 56 0.20 -1.98 -0.25
CA TRP A 56 0.08 -1.11 -1.42
C TRP A 56 -1.39 -0.94 -1.83
N LEU A 57 -2.18 -2.01 -1.79
CA LEU A 57 -3.64 -1.98 -1.99
C LEU A 57 -4.35 -0.96 -1.09
N GLN A 58 -3.96 -0.86 0.19
CA GLN A 58 -4.53 0.13 1.10
C GLN A 58 -4.29 1.56 0.61
N VAL A 59 -3.05 1.87 0.22
CA VAL A 59 -2.71 3.20 -0.30
C VAL A 59 -3.41 3.45 -1.62
N ALA A 60 -3.36 2.50 -2.56
CA ALA A 60 -4.07 2.65 -3.83
C ALA A 60 -5.55 2.96 -3.60
N ARG A 61 -6.21 2.24 -2.68
CA ARG A 61 -7.61 2.48 -2.33
C ARG A 61 -7.83 3.87 -1.73
N GLU A 62 -6.96 4.36 -0.86
CA GLU A 62 -7.05 5.72 -0.32
C GLU A 62 -7.01 6.78 -1.42
N GLU A 63 -6.08 6.63 -2.37
CA GLU A 63 -5.84 7.63 -3.42
C GLU A 63 -6.93 7.62 -4.50
N VAL A 64 -7.40 6.44 -4.93
CA VAL A 64 -8.43 6.34 -5.98
C VAL A 64 -9.86 6.61 -5.48
N GLY A 65 -10.08 6.55 -4.16
CA GLY A 65 -11.39 6.82 -3.57
C GLY A 65 -12.42 5.70 -3.80
N GLU A 66 -13.70 5.99 -3.55
CA GLU A 66 -14.81 5.04 -3.70
C GLU A 66 -15.19 4.80 -5.17
N GLU A 67 -14.97 5.78 -6.03
CA GLU A 67 -15.28 5.70 -7.47
C GLU A 67 -14.22 4.92 -8.27
N GLY A 68 -13.02 4.78 -7.71
CA GLY A 68 -11.96 3.98 -8.33
C GLY A 68 -12.10 2.49 -8.05
N PHE A 69 -11.18 1.70 -8.61
CA PHE A 69 -11.15 0.25 -8.39
C PHE A 69 -9.71 -0.23 -8.22
N VAL A 70 -9.48 -1.18 -7.31
CA VAL A 70 -8.16 -1.75 -7.06
C VAL A 70 -8.22 -3.27 -7.14
N LEU A 71 -7.36 -3.85 -7.97
CA LEU A 71 -7.15 -5.29 -8.06
C LEU A 71 -5.76 -5.64 -7.53
N GLY A 72 -5.68 -6.44 -6.48
CA GLY A 72 -4.45 -7.08 -6.04
C GLY A 72 -4.32 -8.47 -6.64
N VAL A 73 -3.13 -8.79 -7.14
CA VAL A 73 -2.81 -10.13 -7.66
C VAL A 73 -1.57 -10.64 -6.95
N ASP A 74 -1.66 -11.80 -6.32
CA ASP A 74 -0.50 -12.47 -5.72
C ASP A 74 -0.67 -13.99 -5.71
N LEU A 75 0.43 -14.72 -5.69
CA LEU A 75 0.40 -16.17 -5.48
C LEU A 75 0.07 -16.53 -4.02
N GLN A 76 0.38 -15.63 -3.09
CA GLN A 76 0.05 -15.77 -1.68
C GLN A 76 -1.31 -15.15 -1.39
N GLU A 77 -2.07 -15.80 -0.49
CA GLU A 77 -3.36 -15.27 -0.07
C GLU A 77 -3.22 -13.89 0.59
N ILE A 78 -4.06 -12.96 0.15
CA ILE A 78 -4.19 -11.63 0.74
C ILE A 78 -5.44 -11.62 1.59
N THR A 79 -5.29 -11.40 2.91
CA THR A 79 -6.44 -11.26 3.81
C THR A 79 -7.41 -10.21 3.25
N LYS A 80 -8.71 -10.49 3.24
CA LYS A 80 -9.70 -9.55 2.67
C LYS A 80 -9.58 -8.15 3.30
N LEU A 81 -9.54 -7.12 2.47
CA LEU A 81 -9.61 -5.73 2.92
C LEU A 81 -11.09 -5.31 3.06
N PRO A 82 -11.42 -4.41 4.00
CA PRO A 82 -12.81 -4.01 4.27
C PRO A 82 -13.29 -2.94 3.27
N TYR A 83 -13.06 -3.14 1.97
CA TYR A 83 -13.42 -2.19 0.92
C TYR A 83 -14.10 -2.94 -0.23
N GLU A 84 -15.29 -2.49 -0.63
CA GLU A 84 -16.08 -3.12 -1.70
C GLU A 84 -15.40 -3.05 -3.07
N ASN A 85 -14.69 -1.95 -3.34
CA ASN A 85 -13.99 -1.69 -4.60
C ASN A 85 -12.52 -2.15 -4.60
N VAL A 86 -12.15 -3.04 -3.66
CA VAL A 86 -10.85 -3.71 -3.65
C VAL A 86 -11.07 -5.21 -3.79
N LYS A 87 -10.55 -5.79 -4.87
CA LYS A 87 -10.56 -7.25 -5.08
C LYS A 87 -9.15 -7.79 -5.04
N THR A 88 -9.01 -9.03 -4.58
CA THR A 88 -7.74 -9.76 -4.56
C THR A 88 -7.95 -11.12 -5.21
N ILE A 89 -7.01 -11.51 -6.06
CA ILE A 89 -6.97 -12.82 -6.73
C ILE A 89 -5.61 -13.47 -6.58
#